data_AF-A0A365K9Z5-F1
#
_entry.id   AF-A0A365K9Z5-F1
#
_cell.length_a   1.000
_cell.length_b   1.000
_cell.length_c   1.000
_cell.angle_alpha   90.00
_cell.angle_beta   90.00
_cell.angle_gamma   90.00
#
_symmetry.space_group_name_H-M   'P 1'
#
loop_
_entity.id
_entity.type
_entity.pdbx_description
1 polymer ?
#
loop_
_entity_poly.entity_id
_entity_poly.type
_entity_poly.pdbx_seq_one_letter_code
_entity_poly.pdbx_strand_id
1 'polypeptide(L)' 'MHLNVILGITIDTFEMCDLITKRNQDPIIILDYLQEADYIRCENYVYMSPNYFKTYKSRYEKITYYMSRYINPGTWK' A
#
# COMPACT_ATOMS: atom_id res chain seq x y z
N MET A 1 -4.53 -3.42 -16.73
CA MET A 1 -4.34 -2.37 -15.69
C MET A 1 -3.30 -2.82 -14.67
N HIS A 2 -2.34 -1.96 -14.33
CA HIS A 2 -1.26 -2.24 -13.37
C HIS A 2 -1.68 -1.79 -11.96
N LEU A 3 -1.43 -2.59 -10.93
CA LEU A 3 -1.63 -2.23 -9.53
C LEU A 3 -0.30 -2.12 -8.77
N ASN A 4 -0.12 -1.04 -8.02
CA ASN A 4 0.98 -0.87 -7.09
C ASN A 4 0.52 -1.23 -5.67
N VAL A 5 1.29 -2.07 -4.99
CA VAL A 5 0.94 -2.57 -3.65
C VAL A 5 2.09 -2.30 -2.69
N ILE A 6 1.83 -1.50 -1.66
CA ILE A 6 2.79 -1.26 -0.57
C ILE A 6 2.45 -2.21 0.58
N LEU A 7 3.46 -2.94 1.05
CA LEU A 7 3.31 -3.91 2.13
C LEU A 7 3.63 -3.23 3.47
N GLY A 8 2.61 -3.11 4.32
CA GLY A 8 2.71 -2.48 5.63
C GLY A 8 2.59 -0.96 5.58
N ILE A 9 2.31 -0.37 6.74
CA ILE A 9 2.35 1.07 6.97
C ILE A 9 3.57 1.37 7.83
N THR A 10 4.51 2.13 7.30
CA THR A 10 5.69 2.64 7.99
C THR A 10 5.91 4.11 7.62
N ILE A 11 6.94 4.73 8.19
CA ILE A 11 7.22 6.15 8.00
C ILE A 11 7.48 6.54 6.53
N ASP A 12 8.04 5.63 5.72
CA ASP A 12 8.35 5.82 4.31
C ASP A 12 7.18 5.51 3.35
N THR A 13 6.06 4.98 3.86
CA THR A 13 4.91 4.61 3.01
C THR A 13 4.34 5.78 2.22
N PHE A 14 4.25 6.97 2.83
CA PHE A 14 3.71 8.17 2.16
C PHE A 14 4.65 8.72 1.08
N GLU A 15 5.96 8.76 1.37
CA GLU A 15 6.96 9.14 0.37
C GLU A 15 6.95 8.19 -0.83
N MET A 16 6.73 6.90 -0.58
CA MET A 16 6.62 5.89 -1.61
C MET A 16 5.35 6.08 -2.45
N CYS A 17 4.21 6.39 -1.84
CA CYS A 17 2.99 6.77 -2.56
C CYS A 17 3.25 7.96 -3.49
N ASP A 18 3.86 9.03 -2.98
CA ASP A 18 4.17 10.22 -3.78
C ASP A 18 5.10 9.92 -4.97
N LEU A 19 6.11 9.08 -4.76
CA LEU A 19 7.03 8.66 -5.82
C LEU A 19 6.32 7.85 -6.91
N ILE A 20 5.39 6.97 -6.52
CA ILE A 20 4.61 6.16 -7.46
C ILE A 20 3.62 7.05 -8.23
N THR A 21 2.86 7.90 -7.54
CA THR A 21 1.88 8.82 -8.14
C THR A 21 2.54 9.82 -9.10
N LYS A 22 3.75 10.31 -8.79
CA LYS A 22 4.50 11.19 -9.69
C LYS A 22 4.97 10.51 -10.98
N ARG A 23 5.16 9.19 -10.95
CA ARG A 23 5.68 8.40 -12.08
C ARG A 23 4.55 7.86 -12.96
N ASN A 24 3.48 7.37 -12.34
CA ASN A 24 2.33 6.75 -13.01
C ASN A 24 0.99 7.18 -12.38
N GLN A 25 -0.08 7.13 -13.17
CA GLN A 25 -1.47 7.27 -12.68
C GLN A 25 -2.10 5.93 -12.25
N ASP A 26 -1.28 4.89 -12.04
CA ASP A 26 -1.76 3.56 -11.67
C ASP A 26 -2.23 3.54 -10.20
N PRO A 27 -3.27 2.75 -9.87
CA PRO A 27 -3.80 2.66 -8.52
C PRO A 27 -2.76 2.15 -7.52
N ILE A 28 -2.85 2.67 -6.29
CA ILE A 28 -2.00 2.30 -5.15
C ILE A 28 -2.87 1.70 -4.05
N ILE A 29 -2.52 0.49 -3.61
CA ILE A 29 -3.06 -0.15 -2.41
C ILE A 29 -1.97 -0.23 -1.36
N ILE A 30 -2.31 0.17 -0.14
CA ILE A 30 -1.47 -0.04 1.04
C ILE A 30 -2.07 -1.19 1.84
N LEU A 31 -1.32 -2.28 1.99
CA LEU A 31 -1.72 -3.41 2.82
C LEU A 31 -1.42 -3.11 4.28
N ASP A 32 -2.48 -2.91 5.03
CA ASP A 32 -2.42 -2.68 6.46
C ASP A 32 -2.81 -3.96 7.19
N TYR A 33 -1.81 -4.60 7.81
CA TYR A 33 -1.98 -5.85 8.54
C TYR A 33 -2.74 -5.68 9.86
N LEU A 34 -2.88 -4.45 10.35
CA LEU A 34 -3.63 -4.12 11.57
C LEU A 34 -5.04 -3.60 11.25
N GLN A 35 -5.39 -3.50 9.96
CA GLN A 35 -6.68 -3.00 9.52
C GLN A 35 -7.79 -3.98 9.84
N GLU A 36 -8.78 -3.51 10.61
CA GLU A 36 -9.99 -4.28 10.93
C GLU A 36 -11.06 -4.16 9.83
N ALA A 37 -11.09 -3.04 9.10
CA ALA A 37 -11.98 -2.86 7.96
C ALA A 37 -11.47 -3.57 6.69
N ASP A 38 -12.36 -3.91 5.77
CA ASP A 38 -11.93 -4.49 4.48
C ASP A 38 -11.06 -3.52 3.67
N TYR A 39 -11.47 -2.26 3.61
CA TYR A 39 -10.70 -1.18 2.97
C TYR A 39 -11.10 0.20 3.48
N ILE A 40 -10.17 1.15 3.37
CA ILE A 40 -10.40 2.58 3.61
C ILE A 40 -9.88 3.34 2.40
N ARG A 41 -10.73 4.17 1.78
CA ARG A 41 -10.36 4.97 0.61
C ARG A 41 -9.83 6.33 1.05
N CYS A 42 -8.63 6.66 0.59
CA CYS A 42 -8.06 8.00 0.64
C CYS A 42 -8.07 8.61 -0.76
N GLU A 43 -7.71 9.88 -0.87
CA GLU A 43 -7.76 10.64 -2.11
C GLU A 43 -6.96 9.97 -3.25
N ASN A 44 -5.73 9.50 -2.93
CA ASN A 44 -4.79 8.98 -3.94
C ASN A 44 -4.44 7.49 -3.77
N TYR A 45 -4.91 6.83 -2.71
CA TYR A 45 -4.59 5.43 -2.41
C TYR A 45 -5.68 4.78 -1.56
N VAL A 46 -5.65 3.45 -1.46
CA VAL A 46 -6.61 2.67 -0.68
C VAL A 46 -5.86 1.81 0.34
N TYR A 47 -6.20 1.95 1.61
CA TYR A 47 -5.80 0.97 2.62
C TYR A 47 -6.67 -0.26 2.49
N MET A 48 -6.09 -1.45 2.62
CA MET A 48 -6.82 -2.70 2.45
C MET A 48 -6.29 -3.77 3.41
N SER A 49 -7.21 -4.55 3.98
CA SER A 49 -6.82 -5.71 4.78
C SER A 49 -6.21 -6.80 3.88
N PRO A 50 -5.25 -7.61 4.38
CA PRO A 50 -4.64 -8.68 3.59
C PRO A 50 -5.65 -9.72 3.11
N ASN A 51 -6.70 -9.97 3.89
CA ASN A 51 -7.74 -10.94 3.54
C ASN A 51 -8.59 -10.44 2.38
N TYR A 52 -9.02 -9.18 2.42
CA TYR A 52 -9.78 -8.58 1.33
C TYR A 52 -8.92 -8.42 0.07
N PHE A 53 -7.64 -8.06 0.21
CA PHE A 53 -6.73 -7.95 -0.92
C PHE A 53 -6.57 -9.24 -1.72
N LYS A 54 -6.58 -10.41 -1.08
CA LYS A 54 -6.44 -11.71 -1.77
C LYS A 54 -7.50 -11.91 -2.84
N THR A 55 -8.73 -11.48 -2.60
CA THR A 55 -9.83 -11.58 -3.58
C THR A 55 -9.81 -10.40 -4.55
N TYR A 56 -9.52 -9.19 -4.06
CA TYR A 56 -9.51 -7.95 -4.83
C TYR A 56 -8.47 -7.94 -5.96
N LYS A 57 -7.26 -8.46 -5.69
CA LYS A 57 -6.11 -8.39 -6.62
C LYS A 57 -6.32 -9.11 -7.95
N SER A 58 -7.27 -10.04 -8.01
CA SER A 58 -7.61 -10.82 -9.22
C SER A 58 -8.08 -9.95 -10.40
N ARG A 59 -8.46 -8.70 -10.14
CA ARG A 59 -8.94 -7.73 -11.14
C ARG A 59 -7.83 -7.06 -11.95
N TYR A 60 -6.56 -7.32 -11.63
CA TYR A 60 -5.41 -6.64 -12.20
C TYR A 60 -4.50 -7.61 -12.95
N GLU A 61 -4.05 -7.20 -14.13
CA GLU A 61 -3.19 -7.99 -15.02
C GLU A 61 -1.75 -8.06 -14.50
N LYS A 62 -1.30 -6.98 -13.85
CA LYS A 62 0.05 -6.84 -13.32
C LYS A 62 -0.01 -6.20 -11.95
N ILE A 63 0.79 -6.74 -11.03
CA ILE A 63 0.91 -6.23 -9.67
C ILE A 63 2.39 -6.05 -9.36
N THR A 64 2.77 -4.86 -8.90
CA THR A 64 4.11 -4.58 -8.38
C THR A 64 4.02 -4.38 -6.88
N TYR A 65 4.88 -5.09 -6.16
CA TYR A 65 4.95 -5.03 -4.70
C TYR A 65 6.15 -4.19 -4.27
N TYR A 66 5.89 -3.32 -3.31
CA TYR A 66 6.89 -2.52 -2.63
C TYR A 66 6.87 -2.89 -1.14
N MET A 67 8.04 -3.19 -0.59
CA MET A 67 8.18 -3.43 0.84
C MET A 67 8.75 -2.16 1.47
N SER A 68 7.99 -1.55 2.37
CA SER A 68 8.45 -0.44 3.18
C SER A 68 9.43 -0.97 4.22
N ARG A 69 10.69 -0.51 4.20
CA ARG A 69 11.78 -1.14 4.98
C ARG A 69 12.22 -0.32 6.18
N TYR A 70 11.68 0.88 6.37
CA TYR A 70 12.14 1.77 7.43
C TYR A 70 11.43 1.48 8.75
N ILE A 71 12.07 0.66 9.58
CA ILE A 71 11.89 0.68 11.04
C ILE A 71 12.66 1.92 11.52
N ASN A 72 11.97 2.91 12.09
CA ASN A 72 12.65 4.05 12.71
C ASN A 72 13.62 3.53 13.80
N PRO A 73 14.94 3.70 13.67
CA PRO A 73 15.89 3.24 14.68
C PRO A 73 15.79 4.04 16.01
N GLY A 74 14.89 5.02 16.12
CA GLY A 74 14.75 5.92 17.27
C GLY A 74 13.59 5.68 18.24
N THR A 75 12.71 4.69 18.03
CA THR A 75 11.54 4.44 18.91
C THR A 75 11.66 3.18 19.76
N TRP A 76 12.79 3.06 20.46
CA TRP A 76 12.87 2.36 21.74
C TRP A 76 13.51 3.32 22.74
N LYS A 77 12.67 4.03 23.50
CA LYS A 77 13.00 4.60 24.81
C LYS A 77 11.83 4.32 25.73
#